data_AF-A0A946AYX4-F1
#
_entry.id   AF-A0A946AYX4-F1
#
_cell.length_a   1.000
_cell.length_b   1.000
_cell.length_c   1.000
_cell.angle_alpha   90.00
_cell.angle_beta   90.00
_cell.angle_gamma   90.00
#
_symmetry.space_group_name_H-M   'P 1'
#
loop_
_entity.id
_entity.type
_entity.pdbx_description
1 polymer ?
#
loop_
_entity_poly.entity_id
_entity_poly.type
_entity_poly.pdbx_seq_one_letter_code
_entity_poly.pdbx_strand_id
1 'polypeptide(L)' 'MKITAVESIRLEEFPNLLWVEIHTDEGLTGLGEAFYGPEAAEAHLHEIVAPYL' A
#
# COMPACT_ATOMS: atom_id res chain seq x y z
N MET A 1 -9.11 -3.92 -16.59
CA MET A 1 -8.28 -3.60 -15.43
C MET A 1 -9.15 -3.25 -14.25
N LYS A 2 -9.08 -4.07 -13.21
CA LYS A 2 -9.68 -3.86 -11.88
C LYS A 2 -8.62 -4.11 -10.82
N ILE A 3 -8.68 -3.36 -9.73
CA ILE A 3 -7.85 -3.62 -8.55
C ILE A 3 -8.44 -4.82 -7.82
N THR A 4 -7.58 -5.74 -7.39
CA THR A 4 -7.96 -7.00 -6.71
C THR A 4 -7.43 -7.08 -5.28
N ALA A 5 -6.33 -6.39 -4.98
CA ALA A 5 -5.78 -6.28 -3.63
C ALA A 5 -4.92 -5.03 -3.47
N VAL A 6 -4.82 -4.58 -2.22
CA VAL A 6 -3.92 -3.52 -1.75
C VAL A 6 -3.06 -4.11 -0.64
N GLU A 7 -1.74 -4.09 -0.81
CA GLU A 7 -0.79 -4.66 0.15
C GLU A 7 0.16 -3.57 0.64
N SER A 8 0.42 -3.54 1.95
CA SER A 8 1.44 -2.66 2.55
C SER A 8 2.62 -3.47 3.03
N ILE A 9 3.83 -2.92 2.84
CA ILE A 9 5.08 -3.54 3.26
C ILE A 9 5.85 -2.55 4.12
N ARG A 10 6.23 -2.99 5.33
CA ARG A 10 7.09 -2.25 6.26
C ARG A 10 8.28 -3.11 6.66
N LEU A 11 9.45 -2.48 6.73
CA LEU A 11 10.70 -3.12 7.14
C LEU A 11 11.23 -2.43 8.40
N GLU A 12 11.54 -3.20 9.43
CA GLU A 12 12.09 -2.66 10.70
C GLU A 12 13.42 -1.93 10.50
N GLU A 13 14.24 -2.36 9.52
CA GLU A 13 15.51 -1.72 9.16
C GLU A 13 15.32 -0.31 8.58
N PHE A 14 14.16 -0.04 7.96
CA PHE A 14 13.80 1.26 7.39
C PHE A 14 12.46 1.75 7.93
N PRO A 15 12.41 2.16 9.22
CA PRO A 15 11.16 2.34 9.94
C PRO A 15 10.35 3.56 9.50
N ASN A 16 10.87 4.39 8.59
CA ASN A 16 10.15 5.54 8.03
C ASN A 16 9.52 5.23 6.66
N LEU A 17 9.83 4.09 6.05
CA LEU A 17 9.32 3.72 4.73
C LEU A 17 8.03 2.90 4.85
N LEU A 18 7.12 3.18 3.92
CA LEU A 18 5.95 2.36 3.61
C LEU A 18 5.95 2.14 2.10
N TRP A 19 6.02 0.88 1.67
CA TRP A 19 5.70 0.51 0.30
C TRP A 19 4.27 0.01 0.20
N VAL A 20 3.67 0.24 -0.96
CA VAL A 20 2.32 -0.23 -1.28
C VAL A 20 2.33 -0.91 -2.63
N GLU A 21 1.78 -2.10 -2.68
CA GLU A 21 1.54 -2.82 -3.93
C GLU A 21 0.04 -2.86 -4.26
N ILE A 22 -0.29 -2.49 -5.49
CA ILE A 22 -1.66 -2.56 -6.03
C ILE A 22 -1.71 -3.69 -7.04
N HIS A 23 -2.46 -4.74 -6.72
CA HIS A 23 -2.62 -5.92 -7.57
C HIS A 23 -3.85 -5.75 -8.47
N THR A 24 -3.78 -6.26 -9.70
CA THR A 24 -4.87 -6.19 -10.68
C THR A 24 -5.34 -7.55 -11.18
N ASP A 25 -6.55 -7.60 -11.75
CA ASP A 25 -7.11 -8.78 -12.41
C ASP A 25 -6.37 -9.20 -13.70
N GLU A 26 -5.50 -8.34 -14.22
CA GLU A 26 -4.66 -8.60 -15.38
C GLU A 26 -3.27 -9.16 -15.01
N GLY A 27 -3.00 -9.36 -13.71
CA GLY A 27 -1.71 -9.89 -13.21
C GLY A 27 -0.57 -8.86 -13.19
N LEU A 28 -0.90 -7.58 -13.31
CA LEU A 28 0.05 -6.47 -13.12
C LEU A 28 0.01 -5.99 -11.68
N THR A 29 1.17 -5.60 -11.16
CA THR A 29 1.35 -5.01 -9.82
C THR A 29 2.01 -3.64 -9.96
N GLY A 30 1.35 -2.61 -9.42
CA GLY A 30 1.89 -1.25 -9.32
C GLY A 30 2.56 -1.02 -7.97
N LEU A 31 3.75 -0.43 -7.97
CA LEU A 31 4.50 -0.10 -6.75
C LEU A 31 4.39 1.40 -6.42
N GLY A 32 4.01 1.70 -5.19
CA GLY A 32 4.03 3.05 -4.60
C GLY A 32 4.87 3.09 -3.33
N GLU A 33 5.24 4.31 -2.91
CA GLU A 33 6.05 4.56 -1.72
C GLU A 33 5.61 5.84 -1.00
N ALA A 34 5.70 5.84 0.33
CA ALA A 34 5.62 7.02 1.18
C ALA A 34 6.74 7.00 2.25
N PHE A 35 7.13 8.20 2.71
CA PHE A 35 8.19 8.39 3.70
C PHE A 35 7.70 9.24 4.87
N TYR A 36 8.05 8.82 6.08
CA TYR A 36 7.56 9.29 7.38
C TYR A 36 6.11 8.92 7.72
N GLY A 37 5.90 8.62 9.01
CA GLY A 37 4.58 8.25 9.54
C GLY A 37 3.96 6.99 8.90
N PRO A 38 4.71 5.90 8.66
CA PRO A 38 4.21 4.77 7.89
C PRO A 38 3.03 4.05 8.56
N GLU A 39 2.94 4.04 9.89
CA GLU A 39 1.80 3.45 10.61
C GLU A 39 0.50 4.20 10.37
N ALA A 40 0.53 5.54 10.42
CA ALA A 40 -0.65 6.36 10.16
C ALA A 40 -1.06 6.29 8.68
N ALA A 41 -0.08 6.26 7.77
CA ALA A 41 -0.34 6.10 6.34
C ALA A 41 -0.91 4.71 6.02
N GLU A 42 -0.37 3.64 6.60
CA GLU A 42 -0.85 2.26 6.46
C GLU A 42 -2.29 2.12 6.98
N ALA A 43 -2.58 2.67 8.16
CA ALA A 43 -3.94 2.67 8.71
C ALA A 43 -4.92 3.42 7.79
N HIS A 44 -4.56 4.63 7.33
CA HIS A 44 -5.40 5.38 6.40
C HIS A 44 -5.61 4.64 5.06
N LEU A 45 -4.56 4.01 4.54
CA LEU A 45 -4.62 3.22 3.31
C LEU A 45 -5.65 2.09 3.43
N HIS A 46 -5.57 1.28 4.48
CA HIS A 46 -6.44 0.11 4.62
C HIS A 46 -7.85 0.44 5.11
N GLU A 47 -7.98 1.40 6.04
CA GLU A 47 -9.28 1.74 6.63
C GLU A 47 -10.12 2.65 5.73
N ILE A 48 -9.47 3.58 5.03
CA ILE A 48 -10.16 4.62 4.25
C ILE A 48 -9.98 4.43 2.76
N VAL A 49 -8.75 4.29 2.26
CA VAL A 49 -8.50 4.32 0.80
C VAL A 49 -8.92 3.03 0.12
N ALA A 50 -8.50 1.87 0.62
CA ALA A 50 -8.72 0.56 -0.01
C ALA A 50 -10.20 0.25 -0.31
N PRO A 51 -11.19 0.60 0.55
CA PRO A 51 -12.61 0.40 0.22
C PRO A 51 -13.15 1.20 -0.98
N TYR A 52 -12.44 2.23 -1.46
CA TYR A 52 -12.83 3.01 -2.65
C TYR A 52 -12.17 2.53 -3.94
N LEU A 53 -11.22 1.60 -3.85
CA LEU A 53 -10.47 1.05 -4.98
C LEU A 53 -11.09 -0.26 -5.48
#